data_AF-A0A9K3MVW9-F1
#
_entry.id   AF-A0A9K3MVW9-F1
#
_cell.length_a   1.000
_cell.length_b   1.000
_cell.length_c   1.000
_cell.angle_alpha   90.00
_cell.angle_beta   90.00
_cell.angle_gamma   90.00
#
_symmetry.space_group_name_H-M   'P 1'
#
loop_
_entity.id
_entity.type
_entity.pdbx_description
1 polymer ?
#
loop_
_entity_poly.entity_id
_entity_poly.type
_entity_poly.pdbx_seq_one_letter_code
_entity_poly.pdbx_strand_id
1 'polypeptide(L)'
;MSKGKLNRLVIENYVDGWDDPRLMTLAGLRRRGVTSTAINAFVRGIGITTSDSSMIRLERLEYHVREELNKTASLAMVVLHPLKVVITNLEPSSIIDLDAKKWPDAPVDDASSYYKLHCHRRCC
;
A
#
# COMPACT_ATOMS: atom_id res chain seq x y z
N MET A 1 -12.99 13.26 -15.91
CA MET A 1 -13.89 13.59 -14.78
C MET A 1 -14.22 15.08 -14.82
N SER A 2 -15.48 15.48 -14.68
CA SER A 2 -15.87 16.91 -14.70
C SER A 2 -15.75 17.55 -13.32
N LYS A 3 -15.25 18.79 -13.25
CA LYS A 3 -15.14 19.59 -12.01
C LYS A 3 -16.47 19.68 -11.25
N GLY A 4 -17.59 19.83 -11.95
CA GLY A 4 -18.92 19.90 -11.34
C GLY A 4 -19.33 18.60 -10.64
N LYS A 5 -18.96 17.44 -11.22
CA LYS A 5 -19.22 16.13 -10.61
C LYS A 5 -18.38 15.93 -9.34
N LEU A 6 -17.10 16.31 -9.35
CA LEU A 6 -16.27 16.24 -8.15
C LEU A 6 -16.79 17.17 -7.05
N ASN A 7 -17.18 18.40 -7.41
CA ASN A 7 -17.69 19.36 -6.44
C ASN A 7 -18.98 18.85 -5.76
N ARG A 8 -19.86 18.21 -6.54
CA ARG A 8 -21.06 17.58 -6.00
C ARG A 8 -20.73 16.48 -4.99
N LEU A 9 -19.77 15.60 -5.29
CA LEU A 9 -19.35 14.54 -4.36
C LEU A 9 -18.84 15.08 -3.03
N VAL A 10 -18.11 16.20 -3.07
CA VAL A 10 -17.57 16.86 -1.87
C VAL A 10 -18.69 17.56 -1.09
N ILE A 11 -19.57 18.32 -1.76
CA ILE A 11 -20.66 19.06 -1.10
C ILE A 11 -21.69 18.11 -0.48
N GLU A 12 -22.03 17.02 -1.18
CA GLU A 12 -22.97 16.02 -0.69
C GLU A 12 -22.33 15.04 0.32
N ASN A 13 -21.08 15.30 0.77
CA ASN A 13 -20.34 14.51 1.76
C ASN A 13 -20.21 13.00 1.43
N TYR A 14 -20.15 12.64 0.15
CA TYR A 14 -19.80 11.27 -0.25
C TYR A 14 -18.30 10.97 -0.08
N VAL A 15 -17.47 12.02 -0.03
CA VAL A 15 -16.03 11.97 0.16
C VAL A 15 -15.60 12.97 1.23
N ASP A 16 -14.47 12.71 1.88
CA ASP A 16 -13.99 13.53 3.01
C ASP A 16 -13.48 14.90 2.54
N GLY A 17 -13.11 15.02 1.26
CA GLY A 17 -12.54 16.23 0.67
C GLY A 17 -11.98 16.02 -0.74
N TRP A 18 -11.26 17.02 -1.24
CA TRP A 18 -10.61 16.99 -2.56
C TRP A 18 -9.37 16.09 -2.63
N ASP A 19 -8.80 15.79 -1.46
CA ASP A 19 -7.65 14.93 -1.23
C ASP A 19 -8.07 13.50 -0.83
N ASP A 20 -9.36 13.16 -0.88
CA ASP A 20 -9.85 11.84 -0.52
C ASP A 20 -9.20 10.73 -1.40
N PRO A 21 -8.67 9.63 -0.80
CA PRO A 21 -8.03 8.55 -1.54
C PRO A 21 -8.90 7.85 -2.60
N ARG A 22 -10.23 7.99 -2.52
CA ARG A 22 -11.19 7.45 -3.50
C ARG A 22 -11.24 8.29 -4.76
N LEU A 23 -10.79 9.54 -4.72
CA LEU A 23 -10.77 10.43 -5.88
C LEU A 23 -9.51 10.23 -6.71
N MET A 24 -9.67 10.32 -8.03
CA MET A 24 -8.57 10.29 -9.01
C MET A 24 -7.88 11.66 -9.18
N THR A 25 -7.92 12.52 -8.16
CA THR A 25 -7.15 13.77 -8.12
C THR A 25 -5.70 13.45 -7.77
N LEU A 26 -4.75 14.30 -8.18
CA LEU A 26 -3.35 14.11 -7.79
C LEU A 26 -3.16 14.15 -6.26
N ALA A 27 -3.95 14.99 -5.57
CA ALA A 27 -3.97 15.04 -4.11
C ALA A 27 -4.49 13.73 -3.50
N GLY A 28 -5.60 13.18 -4.03
CA GLY A 28 -6.18 11.90 -3.62
C GLY A 28 -5.23 10.73 -3.84
N LEU A 29 -4.62 10.64 -5.01
CA LEU A 29 -3.62 9.61 -5.31
C LEU A 29 -2.41 9.69 -4.38
N ARG A 30 -1.94 10.91 -4.06
CA ARG A 30 -0.85 11.10 -3.09
C ARG A 30 -1.24 10.63 -1.70
N ARG A 31 -2.44 10.97 -1.20
CA ARG A 31 -2.95 10.50 0.10
C ARG A 31 -3.21 9.00 0.13
N ARG A 32 -3.59 8.40 -1.02
CA ARG A 32 -3.73 6.94 -1.21
C ARG A 32 -2.39 6.20 -1.09
N GLY A 33 -1.25 6.89 -1.16
CA GLY A 33 0.08 6.27 -1.12
C GLY A 33 0.66 5.93 -2.49
N VAL A 34 0.10 6.50 -3.57
CA VAL A 34 0.66 6.36 -4.91
C VAL A 34 1.93 7.20 -5.02
N THR A 35 3.04 6.57 -5.39
CA THR A 35 4.32 7.25 -5.59
C THR A 35 4.35 8.00 -6.92
N SER A 36 5.11 9.10 -6.96
CA SER A 36 5.31 9.87 -8.20
C SER A 36 6.00 9.05 -9.28
N THR A 37 6.91 8.15 -8.89
CA THR A 37 7.61 7.22 -9.78
C THR A 37 6.65 6.25 -10.47
N ALA A 38 5.67 5.71 -9.75
CA ALA A 38 4.64 4.83 -10.33
C ALA A 38 3.76 5.57 -11.35
N ILE A 39 3.35 6.82 -11.08
CA ILE A 39 2.58 7.64 -12.03
C ILE A 39 3.39 7.90 -13.30
N ASN A 40 4.66 8.27 -13.14
CA ASN A 40 5.55 8.52 -14.27
C ASN A 40 5.80 7.25 -15.09
N ALA A 41 5.94 6.09 -14.44
CA ALA A 41 6.06 4.80 -15.12
C ALA A 41 4.79 4.44 -15.90
N PHE A 42 3.61 4.70 -15.32
CA PHE A 42 2.33 4.52 -16.00
C PHE A 42 2.20 5.40 -17.26
N VAL A 43 2.50 6.70 -17.14
CA VAL A 43 2.46 7.63 -18.29
C VAL A 43 3.42 7.19 -19.40
N ARG A 44 4.64 6.75 -19.04
CA ARG A 44 5.59 6.18 -20.01
C ARG A 44 5.07 4.89 -20.65
N GLY A 45 4.43 4.02 -19.88
CA GLY A 45 3.90 2.75 -20.36
C GLY A 45 2.72 2.89 -21.31
N ILE A 46 1.88 3.91 -21.15
CA ILE A 46 0.77 4.19 -22.07
C ILE A 46 1.29 4.57 -23.46
N GLY A 47 2.40 5.32 -23.51
CA GLY A 47 2.92 5.89 -24.75
C GLY A 47 2.12 7.10 -25.21
N ILE A 48 2.66 7.83 -26.18
CA ILE A 48 1.97 8.97 -26.80
C ILE A 48 1.39 8.47 -28.12
N THR A 49 0.06 8.51 -28.25
CA THR A 49 -0.65 8.13 -29.48
C THR A 49 -1.50 9.30 -29.95
N THR A 50 -1.63 9.48 -31.26
CA THR A 50 -2.50 10.50 -31.88
C THR A 50 -3.98 10.13 -31.84
N SER A 51 -4.32 8.92 -31.40
CA SER A 51 -5.69 8.43 -31.28
C SER A 51 -6.34 8.90 -29.97
N ASP A 52 -7.42 9.69 -30.06
CA ASP A 52 -8.14 10.28 -28.93
C ASP A 52 -8.96 9.28 -28.08
N SER A 53 -9.04 8.01 -28.48
CA SER A 53 -10.05 7.06 -28.00
C SER A 53 -9.51 5.88 -27.18
N SER A 54 -8.30 5.98 -26.62
CA SER A 54 -7.85 4.94 -25.68
C SER A 54 -8.43 5.19 -24.28
N MET A 55 -9.58 4.58 -24.00
CA MET A 55 -10.06 4.45 -22.63
C MET A 55 -9.09 3.54 -21.87
N ILE A 56 -8.25 4.13 -21.02
CA ILE A 56 -7.28 3.38 -20.23
C ILE A 56 -7.97 2.89 -18.96
N ARG A 57 -7.95 1.58 -18.75
CA ARG A 57 -8.50 0.97 -17.54
C ARG A 57 -7.67 1.33 -16.32
N LEU A 58 -8.35 1.53 -15.19
CA LEU A 58 -7.72 1.80 -13.90
C LEU A 58 -6.76 0.69 -13.48
N GLU A 59 -7.07 -0.56 -13.85
CA GLU A 59 -6.25 -1.76 -13.63
C GLU A 59 -4.78 -1.55 -14.07
N ARG A 60 -4.56 -0.81 -15.16
CA ARG A 60 -3.22 -0.54 -15.68
C ARG A 60 -2.44 0.40 -14.76
N LEU A 61 -3.09 1.41 -14.19
CA LEU A 61 -2.45 2.26 -13.18
C LEU A 61 -2.11 1.44 -11.93
N GLU A 62 -3.06 0.61 -11.47
CA GLU A 62 -2.83 -0.23 -10.28
C GLU A 62 -1.68 -1.21 -10.47
N TYR A 63 -1.49 -1.75 -11.68
CA TYR A 63 -0.35 -2.59 -12.01
C TYR A 63 0.98 -1.86 -11.75
N HIS A 64 1.16 -0.64 -12.27
CA HIS A 64 2.39 0.13 -12.04
C HIS A 64 2.59 0.50 -10.57
N VAL A 65 1.52 0.77 -9.84
CA VAL A 65 1.58 1.02 -8.40
C VAL A 65 2.03 -0.22 -7.64
N ARG A 66 1.48 -1.40 -7.96
CA ARG A 66 1.86 -2.67 -7.32
C ARG A 66 3.33 -3.02 -7.61
N GLU A 67 3.77 -2.89 -8.86
CA GLU A 67 5.16 -3.16 -9.26
C GLU A 67 6.17 -2.27 -8.54
N GLU A 68 5.85 -0.98 -8.38
CA GLU A 68 6.73 -0.05 -7.67
C GLU A 68 6.78 -0.35 -6.17
N LEU A 69 5.61 -0.55 -5.54
CA LEU A 69 5.52 -0.83 -4.11
C LEU A 69 6.13 -2.19 -3.76
N ASN A 70 6.05 -3.19 -4.63
CA ASN A 70 6.70 -4.48 -4.42
C ASN A 70 8.23 -4.36 -4.29
N LYS A 71 8.84 -3.35 -4.94
CA LYS A 71 10.29 -3.12 -4.91
C LYS A 71 10.73 -2.17 -3.80
N THR A 72 9.88 -1.21 -3.44
CA THR A 72 10.26 -0.08 -2.57
C THR A 72 9.66 -0.15 -1.17
N ALA A 73 8.51 -0.79 -0.99
CA ALA A 73 7.82 -0.82 0.30
C ALA A 73 8.38 -1.92 1.20
N SER A 74 8.60 -1.60 2.48
CA SER A 74 8.96 -2.58 3.49
C SER A 74 7.74 -3.43 3.88
N LEU A 75 7.91 -4.75 3.86
CA LEU A 75 6.96 -5.72 4.38
C LEU A 75 6.88 -5.61 5.91
N ALA A 76 5.65 -5.59 6.41
CA ALA A 76 5.34 -5.61 7.83
C ALA A 76 4.15 -6.53 8.09
N MET A 77 4.08 -7.11 9.28
CA MET A 77 2.95 -7.92 9.71
C MET A 77 1.91 -7.05 10.39
N VAL A 78 0.66 -7.12 9.91
CA VAL A 78 -0.50 -6.44 10.50
C VAL A 78 -1.68 -7.40 10.47
N VAL A 79 -2.37 -7.53 11.61
CA VAL A 79 -3.64 -8.27 11.71
C VAL A 79 -4.77 -7.25 11.75
N LEU A 80 -5.57 -7.17 10.68
CA LEU A 80 -6.67 -6.17 10.57
C LEU A 80 -7.81 -6.44 11.56
N HIS A 81 -8.09 -7.71 11.82
CA HIS A 81 -9.13 -8.16 12.74
C HIS A 81 -8.50 -9.15 13.74
N PRO A 82 -7.92 -8.65 14.84
CA PRO A 82 -7.16 -9.47 15.77
C PRO A 82 -8.07 -10.48 16.45
N LEU A 83 -7.69 -11.76 16.36
CA LEU A 83 -8.28 -12.83 17.14
C LEU A 83 -7.23 -13.29 18.13
N LYS A 84 -7.56 -13.22 19.41
CA LYS A 84 -6.64 -13.59 20.48
C LYS A 84 -6.32 -15.07 20.40
N VAL A 85 -5.05 -15.40 20.19
CA VAL A 85 -4.54 -16.77 20.18
C VAL A 85 -3.68 -17.00 21.42
N VAL A 86 -3.85 -18.17 22.05
CA VAL A 86 -3.04 -18.60 23.19
C VAL A 86 -2.25 -19.84 22.80
N ILE A 87 -0.93 -19.74 22.86
CA ILE A 87 -0.03 -20.87 22.67
C ILE A 87 0.01 -21.65 24.00
N THR A 88 -0.47 -22.89 24.00
CA THR A 88 -0.59 -23.69 25.23
C THR A 88 0.75 -24.20 25.74
N ASN A 89 1.69 -24.48 24.82
CA ASN A 89 3.00 -25.05 25.11
C ASN A 89 4.11 -24.00 25.27
N LEU A 90 3.77 -22.77 25.66
CA LEU A 90 4.73 -21.69 25.88
C LEU A 90 4.59 -21.14 27.31
N GLU A 91 5.72 -20.90 27.96
CA GLU A 91 5.74 -20.35 29.32
C GLU A 91 5.15 -18.92 29.36
N PRO A 92 4.44 -18.52 30.44
CA PRO A 92 3.77 -17.22 30.50
C PRO A 92 4.71 -16.01 30.38
N SER A 93 5.95 -16.14 30.84
CA SER A 93 6.95 -15.07 30.87
C SER A 93 7.96 -15.13 29.74
N SER A 94 7.90 -16.14 28.86
CA SER A 94 8.85 -16.24 27.75
C SER A 94 8.46 -15.30 26.62
N ILE A 95 9.45 -14.54 26.15
CA ILE A 95 9.39 -13.71 24.94
C ILE A 95 10.31 -14.35 23.92
N ILE A 96 9.79 -14.61 22.73
CA ILE A 96 10.58 -15.12 21.60
C ILE A 96 10.73 -13.98 20.60
N ASP A 97 11.95 -13.50 20.43
CA ASP A 97 12.31 -12.57 19.35
C ASP A 97 12.49 -13.38 18.06
N LEU A 98 11.72 -13.02 17.03
CA LEU A 98 11.85 -13.57 15.68
C LEU A 98 12.34 -12.50 14.73
N ASP A 99 13.30 -12.84 13.88
CA ASP A 99 13.80 -11.93 12.85
C ASP A 99 12.98 -12.08 11.57
N ALA A 100 12.27 -11.02 11.19
CA ALA A 100 11.49 -10.96 9.97
C ALA A 100 12.16 -10.08 8.91
N LYS A 101 12.19 -10.55 7.67
CA LYS A 101 12.73 -9.79 6.53
C LYS A 101 11.81 -8.64 6.16
N LYS A 102 12.38 -7.45 5.93
CA LYS A 102 11.66 -6.26 5.43
C LYS A 102 11.36 -6.31 3.94
N TRP A 103 12.11 -7.07 3.14
CA TRP A 103 11.86 -7.25 1.70
C TRP A 103 12.15 -8.71 1.30
N PRO A 104 11.44 -9.28 0.32
CA PRO A 104 11.62 -10.69 -0.07
C PRO A 104 13.07 -10.99 -0.50
N ASP A 105 13.65 -10.10 -1.29
CA ASP A 105 14.99 -10.23 -1.87
C ASP A 105 16.08 -9.64 -0.96
N ALA A 106 15.82 -9.59 0.35
CA ALA A 106 16.78 -9.04 1.31
C ALA A 106 18.10 -9.81 1.30
N PRO A 107 19.26 -9.13 1.13
CA PRO A 107 20.54 -9.76 1.33
C PRO A 107 20.61 -10.31 2.74
N VAL A 108 21.00 -11.57 2.87
CA VAL A 108 21.05 -12.27 4.17
C VAL A 108 22.10 -11.66 5.09
N ASP A 109 23.10 -11.00 4.52
CA ASP A 109 24.29 -10.48 5.20
C ASP A 109 24.11 -9.07 5.81
N ASP A 110 22.96 -8.42 5.60
CA ASP A 110 22.69 -7.08 6.14
C ASP A 110 21.66 -7.11 7.26
N ALA A 111 22.11 -6.82 8.49
CA ALA A 111 21.27 -6.72 9.69
C ALA A 111 20.17 -5.64 9.56
N SER A 112 20.34 -4.63 8.70
CA SER A 112 19.34 -3.57 8.47
C SER A 112 18.08 -4.08 7.76
N SER A 113 18.18 -5.24 7.10
CA SER A 113 17.12 -5.89 6.33
C SER A 113 16.10 -6.64 7.17
N TYR A 114 16.37 -6.81 8.47
CA TYR A 114 15.49 -7.52 9.39
C TYR A 114 14.83 -6.54 10.37
N TYR A 115 13.66 -6.92 10.88
CA TYR A 115 13.03 -6.28 12.02
C TYR A 115 12.55 -7.35 13.01
N LYS A 116 12.60 -7.01 14.30
CA LYS A 116 12.24 -7.94 15.37
C LYS A 116 10.73 -8.01 15.56
N LEU A 117 10.21 -9.24 15.57
CA LEU A 117 8.85 -9.58 15.98
C LEU A 117 8.90 -10.22 17.36
N HIS A 118 8.17 -9.63 18.30
CA HIS A 118 8.09 -10.15 19.67
C HIS A 118 6.90 -11.09 19.77
N CYS A 119 7.17 -12.38 19.97
CA CYS A 119 6.14 -13.38 20.15
C CYS A 119 5.95 -13.68 21.64
N HIS A 120 4.72 -13.51 22.12
CA HIS A 120 4.31 -13.81 23.49
C HIS A 120 3.39 -15.04 23.51
N ARG A 121 3.15 -15.61 24.70
CA ARG A 121 2.17 -16.69 24.86
C ARG A 121 0.76 -16.29 24.39
N ARG A 122 0.43 -15.01 24.54
CA ARG A 122 -0.82 -14.41 24.08
C ARG A 122 -0.49 -13.49 22.92
N CYS A 123 -0.71 -13.95 21.69
CA CYS A 123 -0.57 -13.14 20.50
C CYS A 123 -1.92 -12.53 20.11
N CYS A 124 -1.87 -11.29 19.62
CA CYS A 124 -3.02 -10.52 19.14
C CYS A 124 -2.76 -10.10 17.69
#